data_AF-A0AAF0ENK1-F1
#
_entry.id   AF-A0AAF0ENK1-F1
#
_cell.length_a   1.000
_cell.length_b   1.000
_cell.length_c   1.000
_cell.angle_alpha   90.00
_cell.angle_beta   90.00
_cell.angle_gamma   90.00
#
_symmetry.space_group_name_H-M   'P 1'
#
loop_
_entity.id
_entity.type
_entity.pdbx_description
1 polymer ?
#
loop_
_entity_poly.entity_id
_entity_poly.type
_entity_poly.pdbx_seq_one_letter_code
_entity_poly.pdbx_strand_id
1 'polypeptide(L)'
;MSTLRVLNITANHFGDDGLAAFFDALPRTGTSLTKLYVSMNTFESDTGSLKAARSIARFLADPGACRGLERLHLNGNHFGWAGVRMIAHAIIGSRAACTLGGSDTATTQEERVLDAAPPNRSLTHIDLFSTGAGAQAPAETQTTYAEWERYSLVTEDHWWGLVAQQLEENRRRGDQARRAATQVLAAARVLGCKVREADPERSYSFLRLPLELRMRLIAYTDRHSVLTHEQLVRVLQWASEPGTIGCGTRLTAAHAPGSPVWPIPPWSWDECFEWRSVRRNWYSDVFDQGDVNGLAPRDPGLLAFWECTGVTH
;
A
#
# COMPACT_ATOMS: atom_id res chain seq x y z
N MET A 1 -8.45 -13.96 16.70
CA MET A 1 -7.21 -13.41 17.30
C MET A 1 -6.93 -12.12 16.56
N SER A 2 -6.79 -11.01 17.27
CA SER A 2 -6.60 -9.69 16.65
C SER A 2 -5.29 -9.65 15.87
N THR A 3 -5.33 -9.21 14.61
CA THR A 3 -4.12 -8.97 13.82
C THR A 3 -3.54 -7.61 14.23
N LEU A 4 -2.23 -7.55 14.52
CA LEU A 4 -1.57 -6.34 14.99
C LEU A 4 -1.51 -5.29 13.86
N ARG A 5 -2.14 -4.13 14.05
CA ARG A 5 -2.20 -3.04 13.04
C ARG A 5 -1.23 -1.92 13.27
N VAL A 6 -0.91 -1.69 14.54
CA VAL A 6 -0.04 -0.62 14.99
C VAL A 6 0.98 -1.25 15.91
N LEU A 7 2.25 -1.12 15.54
CA LEU A 7 3.36 -1.52 16.38
C LEU A 7 4.14 -0.27 16.76
N ASN A 8 4.21 0.00 18.07
CA ASN A 8 5.08 1.04 18.60
C ASN A 8 6.16 0.40 19.46
N ILE A 9 7.38 0.50 18.96
CA ILE A 9 8.62 0.01 19.56
C ILE A 9 9.66 1.14 19.58
N THR A 10 9.20 2.38 19.71
CA THR A 10 10.07 3.55 19.92
C THR A 10 10.91 3.39 21.18
N ALA A 11 12.18 3.81 21.14
CA ALA A 11 13.08 3.83 22.30
C ALA A 11 13.33 2.47 22.98
N ASN A 12 13.53 1.41 22.17
CA ASN A 12 13.86 0.06 22.67
C ASN A 12 15.34 -0.32 22.51
N HIS A 13 16.19 0.63 22.11
CA HIS A 13 17.66 0.46 22.16
C HIS A 13 18.17 -0.77 21.39
N PHE A 14 17.57 -1.08 20.24
CA PHE A 14 17.97 -2.24 19.42
C PHE A 14 19.42 -2.17 18.93
N GLY A 15 19.97 -0.97 18.76
CA GLY A 15 21.20 -0.75 18.02
C GLY A 15 21.04 -1.04 16.53
N ASP A 16 22.10 -0.78 15.76
CA ASP A 16 22.11 -0.91 14.30
C ASP A 16 21.80 -2.35 13.84
N ASP A 17 22.38 -3.34 14.55
CA ASP A 17 22.21 -4.76 14.25
C ASP A 17 20.80 -5.25 14.55
N GLY A 18 20.24 -4.86 15.70
CA GLY A 18 18.90 -5.26 16.10
C GLY A 18 17.84 -4.64 15.20
N LEU A 19 18.00 -3.37 14.84
CA LEU A 19 17.08 -2.69 13.93
C LEU A 19 17.15 -3.27 12.51
N ALA A 20 18.35 -3.59 12.01
CA ALA A 20 18.50 -4.29 10.74
C ALA A 20 17.87 -5.68 10.76
N ALA A 21 18.12 -6.46 11.82
CA ALA A 21 17.54 -7.79 11.98
C ALA A 21 16.01 -7.75 12.05
N PHE A 22 15.44 -6.72 12.69
CA PHE A 22 14.00 -6.52 12.75
C PHE A 22 13.38 -6.33 11.36
N PHE A 23 13.94 -5.42 10.54
CA PHE A 23 13.43 -5.18 9.18
C PHE A 23 13.68 -6.34 8.23
N ASP A 24 14.83 -7.02 8.34
CA ASP A 24 15.15 -8.21 7.54
C ASP A 24 14.26 -9.41 7.89
N ALA A 25 13.72 -9.47 9.12
CA ALA A 25 12.80 -10.52 9.57
C ALA A 25 11.33 -10.27 9.19
N LEU A 26 10.98 -9.08 8.69
CA LEU A 26 9.61 -8.80 8.26
C LEU A 26 9.24 -9.68 7.04
N PRO A 27 8.03 -10.28 7.02
CA PRO A 27 7.61 -11.12 5.90
C PRO A 27 7.62 -10.37 4.56
N ARG A 28 8.19 -11.01 3.53
CA ARG A 28 8.21 -10.47 2.16
C ARG A 28 6.86 -10.53 1.46
N THR A 29 5.89 -11.24 2.04
CA THR A 29 4.50 -11.30 1.56
C THR A 29 3.65 -10.12 2.05
N GLY A 30 4.23 -9.24 2.88
CA GLY A 30 3.57 -8.10 3.48
C GLY A 30 3.20 -8.34 4.94
N THR A 31 2.78 -7.28 5.62
CA THR A 31 2.38 -7.33 7.03
C THR A 31 0.96 -6.81 7.21
N SER A 32 0.32 -7.14 8.33
CA SER A 32 -0.97 -6.52 8.70
C SER A 32 -0.81 -5.12 9.32
N LEU A 33 0.44 -4.66 9.51
CA LEU A 33 0.75 -3.36 10.07
C LEU A 33 0.44 -2.25 9.07
N THR A 34 -0.26 -1.24 9.56
CA THR A 34 -0.54 0.01 8.84
C THR A 34 0.33 1.15 9.34
N LYS A 35 0.71 1.10 10.62
CA LYS A 35 1.54 2.11 11.28
C LYS A 35 2.66 1.41 12.06
N LEU A 36 3.89 1.83 11.82
CA LEU A 36 5.08 1.30 12.50
C LEU A 36 5.89 2.46 13.08
N TYR A 37 6.05 2.47 14.39
CA TYR A 37 6.81 3.47 15.12
C TYR A 37 8.07 2.83 15.70
N VAL A 38 9.24 3.19 15.15
CA VAL A 38 10.55 2.59 15.49
C VAL A 38 11.58 3.70 15.73
N SER A 39 11.13 4.85 16.24
CA SER A 39 12.01 5.99 16.54
C SER A 39 13.00 5.68 17.66
N MET A 40 14.16 6.32 17.67
CA MET A 40 15.14 6.28 18.76
C MET A 40 15.59 4.85 19.17
N ASN A 41 15.87 3.99 18.19
CA ASN A 41 16.30 2.60 18.45
C ASN A 41 17.77 2.33 18.17
N THR A 42 18.47 3.25 17.50
CA THR A 42 19.92 3.17 17.30
C THR A 42 20.65 4.23 18.11
N PHE A 43 21.97 4.21 18.04
CA PHE A 43 22.84 5.10 18.78
C PHE A 43 23.67 5.93 17.80
N GLU A 44 24.14 7.09 18.26
CA GLU A 44 25.10 7.88 17.52
C GLU A 44 26.39 7.07 17.30
N SER A 45 26.84 7.00 16.05
CA SER A 45 28.07 6.36 15.65
C SER A 45 28.74 7.21 14.57
N ASP A 46 30.07 7.13 14.48
CA ASP A 46 30.83 7.92 13.52
C ASP A 46 30.32 7.71 12.09
N THR A 47 30.02 6.47 11.71
CA THR A 47 29.55 6.14 10.35
C THR A 47 28.04 6.32 10.14
N GLY A 48 27.29 6.66 11.19
CA GLY A 48 25.85 6.55 11.23
C GLY A 48 25.34 5.09 11.17
N SER A 49 24.06 4.90 11.46
CA SER A 49 23.39 3.59 11.51
C SER A 49 23.11 2.99 10.11
N LEU A 50 24.13 2.90 9.25
CA LEU A 50 24.00 2.51 7.83
C LEU A 50 23.46 1.10 7.63
N LYS A 51 23.79 0.16 8.52
CA LYS A 51 23.29 -1.21 8.43
C LYS A 51 21.77 -1.26 8.58
N ALA A 52 21.24 -0.52 9.56
CA ALA A 52 19.81 -0.37 9.77
C ALA A 52 19.16 0.35 8.59
N ALA A 53 19.72 1.49 8.15
CA ALA A 53 19.21 2.24 7.01
C ALA A 53 19.13 1.40 5.73
N ARG A 54 20.13 0.53 5.48
CA ARG A 54 20.15 -0.39 4.34
C ARG A 54 19.05 -1.44 4.41
N SER A 55 18.82 -2.04 5.57
CA SER A 55 17.73 -3.01 5.76
C SER A 55 16.36 -2.34 5.58
N ILE A 56 16.17 -1.15 6.15
CA ILE A 56 14.97 -0.32 5.96
C ILE A 56 14.76 -0.03 4.47
N ALA A 57 15.79 0.44 3.76
CA ALA A 57 15.70 0.76 2.34
C ALA A 57 15.30 -0.47 1.50
N ARG A 58 15.87 -1.66 1.79
CA ARG A 58 15.48 -2.92 1.13
C ARG A 58 14.02 -3.27 1.41
N PHE A 59 13.58 -3.15 2.65
CA PHE A 59 12.19 -3.40 3.02
C PHE A 59 11.24 -2.45 2.27
N LEU A 60 11.57 -1.16 2.18
CA LEU A 60 10.75 -0.17 1.48
C LEU A 60 10.74 -0.33 -0.04
N ALA A 61 11.85 -0.79 -0.63
CA ALA A 61 11.95 -1.03 -2.07
C ALA A 61 11.25 -2.32 -2.52
N ASP A 62 11.01 -3.27 -1.60
CA ASP A 62 10.30 -4.51 -1.90
C ASP A 62 8.77 -4.27 -1.87
N PRO A 63 8.09 -4.33 -3.04
CA PRO A 63 6.65 -4.05 -3.13
C PRO A 63 5.79 -5.08 -2.40
N GLY A 64 6.32 -6.29 -2.16
CA GLY A 64 5.66 -7.31 -1.36
C GLY A 64 5.81 -7.03 0.13
N ALA A 65 7.04 -6.79 0.61
CA ALA A 65 7.33 -6.62 2.03
C ALA A 65 6.68 -5.36 2.64
N CYS A 66 6.78 -4.22 1.93
CA CYS A 66 6.21 -2.95 2.39
C CYS A 66 4.69 -2.84 2.12
N ARG A 67 4.07 -3.87 1.52
CA ARG A 67 2.62 -3.88 1.31
C ARG A 67 1.89 -3.81 2.64
N GLY A 68 0.89 -2.93 2.74
CA GLY A 68 0.14 -2.74 3.98
C GLY A 68 0.55 -1.50 4.77
N LEU A 69 1.84 -1.19 4.78
CA LEU A 69 2.39 -0.16 5.65
C LEU A 69 2.16 1.24 5.05
N GLU A 70 1.36 2.06 5.74
CA GLU A 70 1.04 3.42 5.29
C GLU A 70 1.90 4.49 5.98
N ARG A 71 2.30 4.25 7.23
CA ARG A 71 3.04 5.21 8.06
C ARG A 71 4.22 4.56 8.75
N LEU A 72 5.39 5.20 8.63
CA LEU A 72 6.64 4.73 9.23
C LEU A 72 7.35 5.87 9.96
N HIS A 73 7.58 5.73 11.26
CA HIS A 73 8.33 6.70 12.04
C HIS A 73 9.71 6.14 12.40
N LEU A 74 10.76 6.85 11.96
CA LEU A 74 12.16 6.47 12.12
C LEU A 74 12.99 7.61 12.73
N ASN A 75 12.35 8.65 13.25
CA ASN A 75 13.01 9.80 13.88
C ASN A 75 14.01 9.36 14.97
N GLY A 76 15.15 10.04 15.06
CA GLY A 76 16.13 9.81 16.12
C GLY A 76 16.94 8.51 16.01
N ASN A 77 17.04 7.91 14.82
CA ASN A 77 17.84 6.70 14.58
C ASN A 77 19.22 6.97 13.92
N HIS A 78 19.77 8.18 14.06
CA HIS A 78 21.18 8.50 13.73
C HIS A 78 21.74 7.88 12.42
N PHE A 79 20.95 7.79 11.35
CA PHE A 79 21.34 7.17 10.09
C PHE A 79 22.46 7.91 9.35
N GLY A 80 22.66 9.19 9.65
CA GLY A 80 23.52 10.08 8.85
C GLY A 80 22.91 10.37 7.47
N TRP A 81 23.53 11.27 6.71
CA TRP A 81 23.07 11.59 5.36
C TRP A 81 23.04 10.37 4.44
N ALA A 82 24.11 9.57 4.42
CA ALA A 82 24.18 8.39 3.56
C ALA A 82 23.01 7.42 3.83
N GLY A 83 22.65 7.18 5.09
CA GLY A 83 21.50 6.34 5.43
C GLY A 83 20.15 6.97 5.05
N VAL A 84 19.97 8.28 5.29
CA VAL A 84 18.76 9.01 4.85
C VAL A 84 18.61 8.97 3.34
N ARG A 85 19.69 9.15 2.58
CA ARG A 85 19.71 9.07 1.12
C ARG A 85 19.28 7.69 0.63
N MET A 86 19.75 6.61 1.25
CA MET A 86 19.32 5.24 0.91
C MET A 86 17.81 5.04 1.11
N ILE A 87 17.27 5.53 2.23
CA ILE A 87 15.84 5.43 2.52
C ILE A 87 15.03 6.29 1.55
N ALA A 88 15.49 7.51 1.24
CA ALA A 88 14.85 8.39 0.28
C ALA A 88 14.79 7.75 -1.11
N HIS A 89 15.89 7.15 -1.58
CA HIS A 89 15.97 6.43 -2.85
C HIS A 89 15.00 5.25 -2.93
N ALA A 90 14.85 4.48 -1.86
CA ALA A 90 13.87 3.39 -1.81
C ALA A 90 12.42 3.89 -1.93
N ILE A 91 12.14 5.12 -1.48
CA ILE A 91 10.81 5.72 -1.58
C ILE A 91 10.57 6.26 -2.99
N ILE A 92 11.47 7.09 -3.50
CA ILE A 92 11.26 7.85 -4.75
C ILE A 92 11.59 7.06 -6.03
N GLY A 93 12.39 6.00 -5.92
CA GLY A 93 12.86 5.22 -7.07
C GLY A 93 13.88 5.95 -7.94
N SER A 94 14.49 5.22 -8.87
CA SER A 94 15.59 5.72 -9.71
C SER A 94 15.15 6.86 -10.63
N ARG A 95 13.95 6.76 -11.20
CA ARG A 95 13.45 7.75 -12.16
C ARG A 95 13.37 9.14 -11.54
N ALA A 96 12.64 9.27 -10.44
CA ALA A 96 12.49 10.57 -9.77
C ALA A 96 13.82 11.07 -9.19
N ALA A 97 14.67 10.17 -8.71
CA ALA A 97 15.99 10.51 -8.19
C ALA A 97 16.95 11.04 -9.26
N CYS A 98 16.85 10.58 -10.51
CA CYS A 98 17.72 10.99 -11.61
C CYS A 98 17.15 12.16 -12.44
N THR A 99 15.87 12.49 -12.30
CA THR A 99 15.21 13.58 -13.04
C THR A 99 14.64 14.68 -12.16
N LEU A 100 14.89 14.63 -10.84
CA LEU A 100 14.28 15.51 -9.84
C LEU A 100 12.75 15.62 -10.01
N GLY A 101 12.08 14.47 -10.14
CA GLY A 101 10.63 14.41 -10.32
C GLY A 101 10.13 14.85 -11.69
N GLY A 102 11.02 14.90 -12.71
CA GLY A 102 10.69 15.29 -14.07
C GLY A 102 10.88 16.78 -14.36
N SER A 103 11.65 17.50 -13.54
CA SER A 103 12.10 18.84 -13.92
C SER A 103 13.00 18.73 -15.17
N ASP A 104 12.84 19.65 -16.12
CA ASP A 104 13.46 19.67 -17.46
C ASP A 104 15.01 19.79 -17.47
N THR A 105 15.73 19.05 -16.63
CA THR A 105 17.14 18.76 -16.86
C THR A 105 17.21 17.68 -17.94
N ALA A 106 17.45 18.12 -19.18
CA ALA A 106 17.58 17.30 -20.39
C ALA A 106 18.03 15.85 -20.10
N THR A 107 17.12 14.89 -20.32
CA THR A 107 17.35 13.46 -20.09
C THR A 107 18.45 12.93 -20.98
N THR A 108 19.69 12.91 -20.47
CA THR A 108 20.86 12.26 -21.09
C THR A 108 21.08 10.84 -20.56
N GLN A 109 20.25 10.37 -19.64
CA GLN A 109 20.37 9.05 -19.02
C GLN A 109 19.64 7.97 -19.80
N GLU A 110 20.24 6.79 -19.88
CA GLU A 110 19.63 5.61 -20.50
C GLU A 110 18.36 5.17 -19.75
N GLU A 111 17.36 4.67 -20.46
CA GLU A 111 16.11 4.16 -19.85
C GLU A 111 16.38 3.09 -18.79
N ARG A 112 17.41 2.26 -18.99
CA ARG A 112 17.85 1.24 -18.01
C ARG A 112 18.23 1.84 -16.66
N VAL A 113 18.81 3.03 -16.63
CA VAL A 113 19.15 3.74 -15.38
C VAL A 113 17.88 4.30 -14.74
N LEU A 114 16.99 4.88 -15.55
CA LEU A 114 15.75 5.48 -15.05
C LEU A 114 14.78 4.44 -14.51
N ASP A 115 14.76 3.23 -15.06
CA ASP A 115 13.89 2.13 -14.65
C ASP A 115 14.60 1.08 -13.77
N ALA A 116 15.78 1.41 -13.24
CA ALA A 116 16.57 0.50 -12.41
C ALA A 116 15.90 0.15 -11.07
N ALA A 117 15.17 1.09 -10.46
CA ALA A 117 14.49 0.91 -9.18
C ALA A 117 13.09 1.57 -9.18
N PRO A 118 12.01 0.80 -8.99
CA PRO A 118 10.67 1.38 -8.90
C PRO A 118 10.48 2.17 -7.60
N PRO A 119 9.60 3.19 -7.58
CA PRO A 119 9.25 3.89 -6.34
C PRO A 119 8.40 3.03 -5.42
N ASN A 120 8.50 3.29 -4.12
CA ASN A 120 7.56 2.75 -3.14
C ASN A 120 6.14 3.28 -3.42
N ARG A 121 5.14 2.39 -3.31
CA ARG A 121 3.73 2.73 -3.57
C ARG A 121 2.81 2.64 -2.35
N SER A 122 3.32 2.13 -1.22
CA SER A 122 2.52 1.88 -0.01
C SER A 122 2.52 3.07 0.95
N LEU A 123 3.69 3.69 1.18
CA LEU A 123 3.84 4.72 2.19
C LEU A 123 3.13 6.02 1.78
N THR A 124 2.42 6.61 2.74
CA THR A 124 1.79 7.93 2.64
C THR A 124 2.35 8.92 3.66
N HIS A 125 3.13 8.42 4.62
CA HIS A 125 3.83 9.20 5.62
C HIS A 125 5.13 8.50 6.04
N ILE A 126 6.21 9.28 6.15
CA ILE A 126 7.43 8.85 6.81
C ILE A 126 7.98 10.00 7.66
N ASP A 127 8.53 9.67 8.83
CA ASP A 127 9.26 10.63 9.67
C ASP A 127 10.74 10.20 9.74
N LEU A 128 11.61 11.01 9.14
CA LEU A 128 13.05 10.83 9.07
C LEU A 128 13.81 11.99 9.72
N PHE A 129 13.14 12.89 10.45
CA PHE A 129 13.81 14.03 11.07
C PHE A 129 14.71 13.58 12.23
N SER A 130 15.69 14.41 12.58
CA SER A 130 16.65 14.14 13.67
C SER A 130 17.41 12.81 13.53
N THR A 131 17.62 12.33 12.31
CA THR A 131 18.41 11.11 12.01
C THR A 131 19.87 11.43 11.68
N GLY A 132 20.35 12.63 11.99
CA GLY A 132 21.75 13.02 11.76
C GLY A 132 22.08 13.41 10.31
N ALA A 133 21.07 13.75 9.49
CA ALA A 133 21.25 14.10 8.08
C ALA A 133 22.17 15.31 7.82
N GLY A 134 22.44 16.15 8.83
CA GLY A 134 23.34 17.31 8.74
C GLY A 134 24.65 17.17 9.51
N ALA A 135 24.97 15.98 10.05
CA ALA A 135 26.26 15.72 10.68
C ALA A 135 27.31 15.47 9.58
N GLN A 136 28.48 16.12 9.67
CA GLN A 136 29.58 15.95 8.72
C GLN A 136 29.95 14.46 8.63
N ALA A 137 29.67 13.86 7.47
CA ALA A 137 29.96 12.44 7.24
C ALA A 137 31.48 12.20 7.34
N PRO A 138 31.97 11.25 8.17
CA PRO A 138 33.28 10.70 7.94
C PRO A 138 33.30 9.95 6.60
N ALA A 139 34.49 9.86 6.02
CA ALA A 139 34.72 9.34 4.67
C ALA A 139 33.94 8.05 4.39
N GLU A 140 33.24 8.04 3.25
CA GLU A 140 32.39 6.97 2.72
C GLU A 140 33.19 5.70 2.34
N THR A 141 33.93 5.09 3.27
CA THR A 141 34.93 4.10 2.87
C THR A 141 34.36 2.74 2.46
N GLN A 142 33.07 2.42 2.72
CA GLN A 142 32.49 1.09 2.46
C GLN A 142 30.97 1.07 2.10
N THR A 143 30.42 2.10 1.46
CA THR A 143 29.02 2.06 1.01
C THR A 143 28.91 1.59 -0.44
N THR A 144 28.47 0.35 -0.65
CA THR A 144 28.14 -0.15 -1.98
C THR A 144 26.75 0.35 -2.37
N TYR A 145 26.71 1.38 -3.21
CA TYR A 145 25.49 1.91 -3.81
C TYR A 145 25.11 1.13 -5.08
N ALA A 146 23.84 1.18 -5.48
CA ALA A 146 23.44 0.61 -6.77
C ALA A 146 24.03 1.45 -7.93
N GLU A 147 24.31 0.82 -9.08
CA GLU A 147 24.96 1.51 -10.21
C GLU A 147 24.21 2.74 -10.72
N TRP A 148 22.88 2.79 -10.58
CA TRP A 148 22.08 3.93 -11.01
C TRP A 148 22.25 5.14 -10.08
N GLU A 149 22.62 4.92 -8.81
CA GLU A 149 22.68 5.99 -7.81
C GLU A 149 23.78 7.01 -8.07
N ARG A 150 24.78 6.67 -8.90
CA ARG A 150 25.81 7.62 -9.37
C ARG A 150 25.24 8.73 -10.26
N TYR A 151 24.06 8.50 -10.83
CA TYR A 151 23.33 9.47 -11.65
C TYR A 151 22.22 10.17 -10.86
N SER A 152 22.05 9.83 -9.58
CA SER A 152 21.05 10.48 -8.75
C SER A 152 21.46 11.92 -8.48
N LEU A 153 20.51 12.81 -8.68
CA LEU A 153 20.66 14.24 -8.44
C LEU A 153 20.27 14.63 -7.01
N VAL A 154 19.94 13.65 -6.15
CA VAL A 154 19.43 13.86 -4.79
C VAL A 154 20.52 14.37 -3.84
N THR A 155 20.29 15.55 -3.27
CA THR A 155 21.13 16.21 -2.27
C THR A 155 20.42 16.39 -0.92
N GLU A 156 21.19 16.73 0.12
CA GLU A 156 20.70 17.06 1.48
C GLU A 156 19.63 18.17 1.48
N ASP A 157 19.68 19.08 0.52
CA ASP A 157 18.81 20.25 0.49
C ASP A 157 17.40 19.97 -0.05
N HIS A 158 17.25 19.00 -0.97
CA HIS A 158 16.00 18.82 -1.72
C HIS A 158 15.40 17.40 -1.64
N TRP A 159 16.05 16.45 -0.98
CA TRP A 159 15.58 15.05 -0.93
C TRP A 159 14.17 14.94 -0.36
N TRP A 160 13.86 15.75 0.66
CA TRP A 160 12.55 15.72 1.31
C TRP A 160 11.44 16.17 0.37
N GLY A 161 11.70 17.14 -0.53
CA GLY A 161 10.73 17.57 -1.53
C GLY A 161 10.31 16.42 -2.44
N LEU A 162 11.27 15.61 -2.89
CA LEU A 162 11.02 14.44 -3.74
C LEU A 162 10.30 13.33 -2.97
N VAL A 163 10.70 13.06 -1.72
CA VAL A 163 10.02 12.08 -0.85
C VAL A 163 8.58 12.51 -0.60
N ALA A 164 8.35 13.77 -0.21
CA ALA A 164 7.02 14.31 0.05
C ALA A 164 6.13 14.24 -1.20
N GLN A 165 6.66 14.57 -2.39
CA GLN A 165 5.94 14.43 -3.65
C GLN A 165 5.51 12.99 -3.90
N GLN A 166 6.40 12.01 -3.69
CA GLN A 166 6.07 10.59 -3.87
C GLN A 166 5.03 10.09 -2.87
N LEU A 167 5.10 10.53 -1.61
CA LEU A 167 4.11 10.17 -0.58
C LEU A 167 2.73 10.77 -0.88
N GLU A 168 2.67 11.99 -1.40
CA GLU A 168 1.43 12.61 -1.85
C GLU A 168 0.84 11.86 -3.05
N GLU A 169 1.69 11.49 -4.01
CA GLU A 169 1.27 10.71 -5.18
C GLU A 169 0.72 9.34 -4.77
N ASN A 170 1.34 8.66 -3.81
CA ASN A 170 0.84 7.40 -3.25
C ASN A 170 -0.54 7.59 -2.59
N ARG A 171 -0.71 8.65 -1.79
CA ARG A 171 -2.00 8.98 -1.16
C ARG A 171 -3.08 9.25 -2.21
N ARG A 172 -2.76 10.06 -3.21
CA ARG A 172 -3.66 10.41 -4.33
C ARG A 172 -4.09 9.16 -5.10
N ARG A 173 -3.15 8.27 -5.44
CA ARG A 173 -3.45 6.99 -6.12
C ARG A 173 -4.36 6.10 -5.27
N GLY A 174 -4.06 5.95 -3.98
CA GLY A 174 -4.90 5.18 -3.06
C GLY A 174 -6.32 5.75 -2.93
N ASP A 175 -6.47 7.07 -2.84
CA ASP A 175 -7.78 7.73 -2.80
C ASP A 175 -8.57 7.52 -4.09
N GLN A 176 -7.91 7.61 -5.25
CA GLN A 176 -8.55 7.36 -6.53
C GLN A 176 -8.97 5.90 -6.68
N ALA A 177 -8.11 4.95 -6.31
CA ALA A 177 -8.43 3.52 -6.32
C ALA A 177 -9.62 3.21 -5.42
N ARG A 178 -9.67 3.75 -4.18
CA ARG A 178 -10.83 3.58 -3.28
C ARG A 178 -12.13 4.14 -3.88
N ARG A 179 -12.09 5.33 -4.48
CA ARG A 179 -13.27 5.94 -5.11
C ARG A 179 -13.76 5.10 -6.29
N ALA A 180 -12.87 4.69 -7.18
CA ALA A 180 -13.19 3.83 -8.31
C ALA A 180 -13.76 2.48 -7.85
N ALA A 181 -13.11 1.83 -6.87
CA ALA A 181 -13.56 0.57 -6.31
C ALA A 181 -14.95 0.66 -5.67
N THR A 182 -15.28 1.77 -4.98
CA THR A 182 -16.62 1.99 -4.43
C THR A 182 -17.67 2.11 -5.54
N GLN A 183 -17.36 2.83 -6.61
CA GLN A 183 -18.26 3.02 -7.75
C GLN A 183 -18.52 1.70 -8.47
N VAL A 184 -17.46 0.95 -8.76
CA VAL A 184 -17.53 -0.40 -9.34
C VAL A 184 -18.33 -1.33 -8.43
N LEU A 185 -18.05 -1.34 -7.12
CA LEU A 185 -18.75 -2.18 -6.16
C LEU A 185 -20.26 -1.91 -6.17
N ALA A 186 -20.66 -0.63 -6.16
CA ALA A 186 -22.08 -0.24 -6.20
C ALA A 186 -22.76 -0.73 -7.49
N ALA A 187 -22.15 -0.48 -8.64
CA ALA A 187 -22.67 -0.93 -9.93
C ALA A 187 -22.73 -2.45 -10.04
N ALA A 188 -21.66 -3.15 -9.64
CA ALA A 188 -21.57 -4.61 -9.66
C ALA A 188 -22.59 -5.27 -8.72
N ARG A 189 -22.87 -4.69 -7.54
CA ARG A 189 -23.89 -5.20 -6.62
C ARG A 189 -25.30 -5.02 -7.14
N VAL A 190 -25.58 -3.88 -7.78
CA VAL A 190 -26.88 -3.65 -8.44
C VAL A 190 -27.08 -4.68 -9.55
N LEU A 191 -26.04 -4.93 -10.35
CA LEU A 191 -26.09 -5.80 -11.53
C LEU A 191 -25.95 -7.32 -11.23
N GLY A 192 -25.34 -7.68 -10.10
CA GLY A 192 -25.05 -9.06 -9.71
C GLY A 192 -26.16 -9.71 -8.89
N CYS A 193 -26.20 -9.45 -7.59
CA CYS A 193 -26.97 -10.26 -6.65
C CYS A 193 -28.48 -9.92 -6.56
N LYS A 194 -28.95 -8.86 -7.23
CA LYS A 194 -30.34 -8.37 -7.09
C LYS A 194 -31.07 -8.10 -8.41
N VAL A 195 -30.45 -8.30 -9.57
CA VAL A 195 -31.13 -8.08 -10.86
C VAL A 195 -32.13 -9.18 -11.13
N ARG A 196 -33.35 -8.78 -11.47
CA ARG A 196 -34.32 -9.61 -12.18
C ARG A 196 -34.54 -8.99 -13.56
N GLU A 197 -34.72 -9.82 -14.58
CA GLU A 197 -35.06 -9.34 -15.92
C GLU A 197 -36.42 -8.62 -15.86
N ALA A 198 -36.44 -7.34 -16.26
CA ALA A 198 -37.69 -6.63 -16.48
C ALA A 198 -38.32 -7.09 -17.80
N ASP A 199 -39.66 -6.96 -17.92
CA ASP A 199 -40.50 -7.41 -19.03
C ASP A 199 -39.73 -7.68 -20.36
N PRO A 200 -39.54 -8.96 -20.73
CA PRO A 200 -38.66 -9.38 -21.82
C PRO A 200 -39.13 -8.93 -23.21
N GLU A 201 -40.37 -8.45 -23.35
CA GLU A 201 -40.94 -7.95 -24.61
C GLU A 201 -40.66 -6.46 -24.85
N ARG A 202 -40.27 -5.70 -23.82
CA ARG A 202 -40.16 -4.22 -23.88
C ARG A 202 -38.76 -3.65 -23.66
N SER A 203 -37.79 -4.46 -23.23
CA SER A 203 -36.41 -3.98 -22.99
C SER A 203 -35.35 -5.03 -23.30
N TYR A 204 -34.22 -4.59 -23.86
CA TYR A 204 -33.04 -5.46 -24.00
C TYR A 204 -32.26 -5.46 -22.67
N SER A 205 -32.36 -6.55 -21.93
CA SER A 205 -31.71 -6.68 -20.63
C SER A 205 -30.19 -6.67 -20.75
N PHE A 206 -29.51 -6.01 -19.82
CA PHE A 206 -28.06 -6.06 -19.65
C PHE A 206 -27.53 -7.51 -19.64
N LEU A 207 -28.30 -8.45 -19.08
CA LEU A 207 -27.95 -9.88 -18.98
C LEU A 207 -27.85 -10.59 -20.35
N ARG A 208 -28.47 -10.04 -21.40
CA ARG A 208 -28.42 -10.59 -22.77
C ARG A 208 -27.16 -10.16 -23.53
N LEU A 209 -26.40 -9.20 -23.01
CA LEU A 209 -25.14 -8.79 -23.61
C LEU A 209 -24.08 -9.90 -23.46
N PRO A 210 -23.23 -10.10 -24.49
CA PRO A 210 -22.00 -10.89 -24.36
C PRO A 210 -21.21 -10.47 -23.12
N LEU A 211 -20.55 -11.45 -22.51
CA LEU A 211 -19.81 -11.27 -21.28
C LEU A 211 -18.81 -10.11 -21.35
N GLU A 212 -18.11 -10.02 -22.47
CA GLU A 212 -17.06 -9.04 -22.72
C GLU A 212 -17.63 -7.62 -22.67
N LEU A 213 -18.83 -7.43 -23.21
CA LEU A 213 -19.53 -6.15 -23.17
C LEU A 213 -20.02 -5.82 -21.75
N ARG A 214 -20.51 -6.81 -21.00
CA ARG A 214 -20.92 -6.61 -19.61
C ARG A 214 -19.75 -6.20 -18.72
N MET A 215 -18.61 -6.87 -18.85
CA MET A 215 -17.38 -6.53 -18.14
C MET A 215 -16.86 -5.14 -18.53
N ARG A 216 -16.88 -4.82 -19.82
CA ARG A 216 -16.43 -3.51 -20.32
C ARG A 216 -17.31 -2.36 -19.82
N LEU A 217 -18.62 -2.56 -19.75
CA LEU A 217 -19.56 -1.57 -19.21
C LEU A 217 -19.34 -1.31 -17.71
N ILE A 218 -19.04 -2.34 -16.92
CA ILE A 218 -18.65 -2.12 -15.52
C ILE A 218 -17.28 -1.45 -15.41
N ALA A 219 -16.31 -1.85 -16.23
CA ALA A 219 -15.00 -1.20 -16.24
C ALA A 219 -15.12 0.31 -16.53
N TYR A 220 -16.08 0.75 -17.35
CA TYR A 220 -16.35 2.18 -17.57
C TYR A 220 -16.87 2.94 -16.34
N THR A 221 -17.34 2.24 -15.29
CA THR A 221 -17.68 2.90 -14.02
C THR A 221 -16.42 3.36 -13.27
N ASP A 222 -15.27 2.74 -13.53
CA ASP A 222 -13.96 3.33 -13.22
C ASP A 222 -13.60 4.38 -14.28
N ARG A 223 -14.13 5.59 -14.08
CA ARG A 223 -14.03 6.72 -15.03
C ARG A 223 -12.62 7.08 -15.44
N HIS A 224 -11.62 6.76 -14.61
CA HIS A 224 -10.23 7.11 -14.83
C HIS A 224 -9.35 5.88 -15.10
N SER A 225 -9.93 4.68 -15.18
CA SER A 225 -9.22 3.42 -15.40
C SER A 225 -8.02 3.26 -14.45
N VAL A 226 -8.23 3.58 -13.17
CA VAL A 226 -7.20 3.60 -12.12
C VAL A 226 -7.01 2.21 -11.51
N LEU A 227 -8.07 1.40 -11.47
CA LEU A 227 -8.00 0.06 -10.92
C LEU A 227 -7.21 -0.86 -11.86
N THR A 228 -6.28 -1.61 -11.28
CA THR A 228 -5.65 -2.71 -12.01
C THR A 228 -6.68 -3.79 -12.33
N HIS A 229 -6.39 -4.63 -13.34
CA HIS A 229 -7.26 -5.76 -13.66
C HIS A 229 -7.49 -6.66 -12.43
N GLU A 230 -6.45 -6.92 -11.65
CA GLU A 230 -6.53 -7.71 -10.41
C GLU A 230 -7.43 -7.06 -9.36
N GLN A 231 -7.30 -5.74 -9.13
CA GLN A 231 -8.17 -5.00 -8.21
C GLN A 231 -9.64 -5.04 -8.68
N LEU A 232 -9.88 -4.82 -9.97
CA LEU A 232 -11.22 -4.88 -10.56
C LEU A 232 -11.86 -6.26 -10.39
N VAL A 233 -11.12 -7.32 -10.70
CA VAL A 233 -11.59 -8.71 -10.53
C VAL A 233 -11.95 -8.96 -9.07
N ARG A 234 -11.09 -8.59 -8.12
CA ARG A 234 -11.38 -8.78 -6.69
C ARG A 234 -12.61 -8.00 -6.23
N VAL A 235 -12.82 -6.78 -6.72
CA VAL A 235 -14.04 -6.00 -6.43
C VAL A 235 -15.28 -6.70 -6.97
N LEU A 236 -15.23 -7.28 -8.17
CA LEU A 236 -16.33 -8.06 -8.75
C LEU A 236 -16.61 -9.34 -7.97
N GLN A 237 -15.56 -10.09 -7.59
CA GLN A 237 -15.67 -11.28 -6.75
C GLN A 237 -16.34 -10.94 -5.41
N TRP A 238 -15.88 -9.87 -4.75
CA TRP A 238 -16.46 -9.37 -3.52
C TRP A 238 -17.93 -8.97 -3.70
N ALA A 239 -18.25 -8.22 -4.77
CA ALA A 239 -19.62 -7.79 -5.07
C ALA A 239 -20.60 -8.96 -5.26
N SER A 240 -20.09 -10.10 -5.72
CA SER A 240 -20.88 -11.28 -6.09
C SER A 240 -21.11 -12.25 -4.93
N GLU A 241 -20.39 -12.09 -3.83
CA GLU A 241 -20.47 -12.96 -2.66
C GLU A 241 -21.53 -12.43 -1.67
N PRO A 242 -22.65 -13.15 -1.46
CA PRO A 242 -23.72 -12.71 -0.56
C PRO A 242 -23.23 -12.48 0.87
N GLY A 243 -22.23 -13.23 1.33
CA GLY A 243 -21.61 -13.05 2.66
C GLY A 243 -20.92 -11.71 2.87
N THR A 244 -20.64 -10.95 1.81
CA THR A 244 -20.10 -9.57 1.90
C THR A 244 -21.20 -8.50 2.01
N ILE A 245 -22.46 -8.88 1.80
CA ILE A 245 -23.60 -7.96 1.87
C ILE A 245 -23.90 -7.68 3.34
N GLY A 246 -23.84 -6.42 3.74
CA GLY A 246 -24.17 -6.04 5.12
C GLY A 246 -23.11 -6.41 6.15
N CYS A 247 -21.84 -6.59 5.76
CA CYS A 247 -20.73 -6.53 6.74
C CYS A 247 -20.88 -5.24 7.56
N GLY A 248 -21.33 -5.40 8.83
CA GLY A 248 -21.75 -4.33 9.76
C GLY A 248 -23.14 -4.49 10.39
N THR A 249 -24.04 -5.32 9.85
CA THR A 249 -25.40 -5.53 10.40
C THR A 249 -25.68 -7.00 10.69
N ARG A 250 -26.23 -7.30 11.88
CA ARG A 250 -26.76 -8.61 12.29
C ARG A 250 -27.98 -8.99 11.44
N LEU A 251 -27.79 -9.25 10.16
CA LEU A 251 -28.81 -9.87 9.33
C LEU A 251 -28.30 -11.25 8.95
N THR A 252 -29.01 -12.25 9.48
CA THR A 252 -28.94 -13.64 9.07
C THR A 252 -28.96 -13.74 7.55
N ALA A 253 -28.03 -14.54 7.01
CA ALA A 253 -27.89 -14.80 5.59
C ALA A 253 -29.24 -15.03 4.91
N ALA A 254 -29.54 -14.25 3.87
CA ALA A 254 -30.75 -14.41 3.09
C ALA A 254 -30.41 -15.07 1.73
N HIS A 255 -30.77 -16.36 1.67
CA HIS A 255 -31.15 -17.18 0.52
C HIS A 255 -30.15 -17.47 -0.61
N ALA A 256 -30.38 -18.67 -1.17
CA ALA A 256 -29.58 -19.48 -2.08
C ALA A 256 -28.87 -18.73 -3.22
N PRO A 257 -27.69 -19.23 -3.67
CA PRO A 257 -26.94 -18.63 -4.74
C PRO A 257 -27.75 -18.70 -6.04
N GLY A 258 -28.22 -17.56 -6.52
CA GLY A 258 -28.50 -17.43 -7.95
C GLY A 258 -27.20 -17.62 -8.73
N SER A 259 -27.26 -18.19 -9.93
CA SER A 259 -26.09 -18.34 -10.80
C SER A 259 -25.35 -17.01 -10.92
N PRO A 260 -24.03 -16.97 -10.70
CA PRO A 260 -23.28 -15.73 -10.69
C PRO A 260 -23.40 -15.05 -12.06
N VAL A 261 -23.81 -13.79 -12.05
CA VAL A 261 -23.94 -12.97 -13.27
C VAL A 261 -22.60 -12.85 -13.98
N TRP A 262 -21.51 -12.94 -13.22
CA TRP A 262 -20.14 -12.89 -13.70
C TRP A 262 -19.57 -14.30 -13.77
N PRO A 263 -18.80 -14.67 -14.81
CA PRO A 263 -18.08 -15.92 -14.92
C PRO A 263 -16.75 -15.83 -14.15
N ILE A 264 -16.84 -15.25 -12.97
CA ILE A 264 -15.73 -15.10 -12.03
C ILE A 264 -16.21 -15.83 -10.77
N PRO A 265 -15.41 -16.73 -10.20
CA PRO A 265 -15.78 -17.38 -8.95
C PRO A 265 -16.05 -16.33 -7.87
N PRO A 266 -17.04 -16.53 -6.98
CA PRO A 266 -17.32 -15.60 -5.91
C PRO A 266 -16.12 -15.46 -4.96
N TRP A 267 -16.12 -14.39 -4.16
CA TRP A 267 -15.05 -14.14 -3.20
C TRP A 267 -14.87 -15.32 -2.22
N SER A 268 -13.66 -15.88 -2.19
CA SER A 268 -13.28 -16.92 -1.23
C SER A 268 -12.61 -16.30 -0.02
N TRP A 269 -13.28 -16.39 1.13
CA TRP A 269 -12.69 -16.02 2.41
C TRP A 269 -11.53 -16.94 2.79
N ASP A 270 -11.61 -18.23 2.46
CA ASP A 270 -10.55 -19.20 2.77
C ASP A 270 -9.24 -18.85 2.03
N GLU A 271 -9.32 -18.53 0.72
CA GLU A 271 -8.15 -18.06 -0.05
C GLU A 271 -7.62 -16.73 0.50
N CYS A 272 -8.50 -15.79 0.85
CA CYS A 272 -8.08 -14.51 1.44
C CYS A 272 -7.24 -14.72 2.73
N PHE A 273 -7.62 -15.70 3.55
CA PHE A 273 -6.95 -15.98 4.83
C PHE A 273 -5.66 -16.77 4.65
N GLU A 274 -5.60 -17.67 3.66
CA GLU A 274 -4.38 -18.39 3.31
C GLU A 274 -3.24 -17.43 2.92
N TRP A 275 -3.58 -16.34 2.21
CA TRP A 275 -2.57 -15.45 1.62
C TRP A 275 -2.30 -14.16 2.41
N ARG A 276 -3.19 -13.71 3.33
CA ARG A 276 -3.01 -12.37 3.96
C ARG A 276 -3.45 -12.15 5.40
N SER A 277 -4.28 -12.99 6.03
CA SER A 277 -4.72 -12.67 7.41
C SER A 277 -5.28 -13.87 8.20
N VAL A 278 -4.99 -13.90 9.50
CA VAL A 278 -5.63 -14.81 10.45
C VAL A 278 -7.10 -14.41 10.62
N ARG A 279 -8.00 -15.38 10.85
CA ARG A 279 -9.44 -15.16 11.08
C ARG A 279 -9.69 -13.91 11.93
N ARG A 280 -10.27 -12.89 11.30
CA ARG A 280 -10.86 -11.71 11.97
C ARG A 280 -11.96 -12.24 12.90
N ASN A 281 -11.77 -12.14 14.22
CA ASN A 281 -12.88 -12.36 15.14
C ASN A 281 -13.61 -11.04 15.32
N TRP A 282 -14.92 -11.05 15.04
CA TRP A 282 -15.84 -9.92 15.08
C TRP A 282 -15.80 -9.10 16.38
N TYR A 283 -15.29 -9.69 17.46
CA TYR A 283 -15.07 -9.05 18.75
C TYR A 283 -13.87 -8.08 18.76
N SER A 284 -12.84 -8.28 17.93
CA SER A 284 -11.66 -7.40 17.87
C SER A 284 -11.97 -6.07 17.17
N ASP A 285 -12.92 -6.04 16.23
CA ASP A 285 -13.33 -4.82 15.50
C ASP A 285 -14.04 -3.79 16.41
N VAL A 286 -14.60 -4.21 17.55
CA VAL A 286 -15.19 -3.29 18.55
C VAL A 286 -14.09 -2.50 19.28
N PHE A 287 -12.90 -3.08 19.41
CA PHE A 287 -11.76 -2.44 20.09
C PHE A 287 -10.96 -1.53 19.15
N ASP A 288 -11.02 -1.73 17.83
CA ASP A 288 -10.41 -0.86 16.82
C ASP A 288 -11.15 0.50 16.63
N GLN A 289 -12.26 0.73 17.35
CA GLN A 289 -13.01 2.00 17.32
C GLN A 289 -12.25 3.17 17.98
N GLY A 290 -11.16 2.88 18.71
CA GLY A 290 -10.29 3.88 19.31
C GLY A 290 -9.15 4.31 18.39
N ASP A 291 -9.44 4.95 17.25
CA ASP A 291 -8.37 5.53 16.43
C ASP A 291 -7.89 6.86 17.08
N VAL A 292 -6.65 6.85 17.56
CA VAL A 292 -5.96 7.92 18.32
C VAL A 292 -5.72 9.19 17.47
N ASN A 293 -6.36 9.36 16.31
CA ASN A 293 -6.11 10.49 15.39
C ASN A 293 -7.36 11.12 14.75
N GLY A 294 -8.55 10.95 15.32
CA GLY A 294 -9.70 11.82 15.01
C GLY A 294 -10.31 11.74 13.60
N LEU A 295 -9.90 10.78 12.76
CA LEU A 295 -10.68 10.39 11.59
C LEU A 295 -11.66 9.31 12.05
N ALA A 296 -12.96 9.57 11.86
CA ALA A 296 -14.07 8.73 12.33
C ALA A 296 -13.81 7.23 12.11
N PRO A 297 -14.29 6.35 13.02
CA PRO A 297 -14.04 4.91 12.93
C PRO A 297 -14.49 4.40 11.56
N ARG A 298 -13.54 3.86 10.79
CA ARG A 298 -13.84 3.25 9.49
C ARG A 298 -14.71 2.03 9.75
N ASP A 299 -15.88 1.96 9.10
CA ASP A 299 -16.76 0.79 9.11
C ASP A 299 -15.91 -0.49 8.89
N PRO A 300 -15.91 -1.46 9.81
CA PRO A 300 -15.15 -2.70 9.69
C PRO A 300 -15.41 -3.43 8.37
N GLY A 301 -16.63 -3.34 7.82
CA GLY A 301 -16.95 -3.91 6.51
C GLY A 301 -16.22 -3.22 5.36
N LEU A 302 -16.03 -1.90 5.46
CA LEU A 302 -15.29 -1.12 4.48
C LEU A 302 -13.78 -1.40 4.57
N LEU A 303 -13.24 -1.56 5.78
CA LEU A 303 -11.85 -1.97 5.99
C LEU A 303 -11.58 -3.36 5.40
N ALA A 304 -12.45 -4.33 5.67
CA ALA A 304 -12.33 -5.67 5.12
C ALA A 304 -12.35 -5.64 3.58
N PHE A 305 -13.28 -4.87 2.99
CA PHE A 305 -13.33 -4.67 1.54
C PHE A 305 -12.00 -4.15 0.97
N TRP A 306 -11.41 -3.13 1.59
CA TRP A 306 -10.14 -2.54 1.15
C TRP A 306 -8.96 -3.51 1.16
N GLU A 307 -8.80 -4.28 2.23
CA GLU A 307 -7.69 -5.22 2.40
C GLU A 307 -7.80 -6.40 1.44
N CYS A 308 -9.02 -6.94 1.34
CA CYS A 308 -9.34 -8.07 0.50
C CYS A 308 -9.17 -7.72 -0.98
N THR A 309 -9.68 -6.57 -1.41
CA THR A 309 -9.57 -6.15 -2.81
C THR A 309 -8.21 -5.54 -3.17
N GLY A 310 -7.42 -5.14 -2.17
CA GLY A 310 -6.08 -4.60 -2.36
C GLY A 310 -6.08 -3.20 -3.00
N VAL A 311 -7.14 -2.41 -2.77
CA VAL A 311 -7.31 -1.07 -3.35
C VAL A 311 -6.74 0.05 -2.46
N THR A 312 -6.09 -0.34 -1.35
CA THR A 312 -5.28 0.53 -0.49
C THR A 312 -3.80 0.57 -0.89
N HIS A 313 -3.35 -0.27 -1.82
CA HIS A 313 -1.94 -0.47 -2.20
C HIS A 313 -1.74 -0.38 -3.71
#